data_AF-A0A7T4QSH8-F1
#
_entry.id   AF-A0A7T4QSH8-F1
#
_cell.length_a   1.000
_cell.length_b   1.000
_cell.length_c   1.000
_cell.angle_alpha   90.00
_cell.angle_beta   90.00
_cell.angle_gamma   90.00
#
_symmetry.space_group_name_H-M   'P 1'
#
loop_
_entity.id
_entity.type
_entity.pdbx_description
1 polymer ?
#
loop_
_entity_poly.entity_id
_entity_poly.type
_entity_poly.pdbx_seq_one_letter_code
_entity_poly.pdbx_strand_id
1 'polypeptide(L)'
;MYSILHITFLCYPYKSTGNYCYLHKKNGGYSANKDSADYTNILRLIPNEAKVHELNEYYPNGNLKRHGWVKTTDPKRLYFEGPLDTYYDNGSS
;
A
#
# COMPACT_ATOMS: atom_id res chain seq x y z
N MET A 1 35.33 4.51 -20.37
CA MET A 1 34.82 3.82 -19.16
C MET A 1 33.60 4.58 -18.67
N TYR A 2 32.38 4.11 -18.97
CA TYR A 2 31.16 4.74 -18.45
C TYR A 2 30.82 4.06 -17.12
N SER A 3 30.97 4.81 -16.02
CA SER A 3 30.60 4.36 -14.69
C SER A 3 29.07 4.33 -14.60
N ILE A 4 28.49 3.12 -14.58
CA ILE A 4 27.05 2.90 -14.45
C ILE A 4 26.68 3.15 -12.99
N LEU A 5 26.20 4.36 -12.71
CA LEU A 5 25.55 4.71 -11.46
C LEU A 5 24.28 3.85 -11.34
N HIS A 6 24.37 2.74 -10.61
CA HIS A 6 23.22 1.92 -10.26
C HIS A 6 22.35 2.72 -9.27
N ILE A 7 21.46 3.54 -9.81
CA ILE A 7 20.35 4.11 -9.04
C ILE A 7 19.41 2.94 -8.74
N THR A 8 19.71 2.23 -7.65
CA THR A 8 18.73 1.40 -6.99
C THR A 8 17.69 2.35 -6.43
N PHE A 9 16.62 2.58 -7.21
CA PHE A 9 15.42 3.27 -6.75
C PHE A 9 14.79 2.40 -5.67
N LEU A 10 15.29 2.53 -4.45
CA LEU A 10 14.70 1.95 -3.27
C LEU A 10 13.34 2.60 -3.11
N CYS A 11 12.30 1.84 -3.48
CA CYS A 11 10.94 2.28 -3.33
C CYS A 11 10.58 2.27 -1.84
N TYR A 12 10.86 3.38 -1.17
CA TYR A 12 10.50 3.56 0.23
C TYR A 12 9.04 4.04 0.35
N PRO A 13 8.31 3.61 1.38
CA PRO A 13 7.04 4.26 1.73
C PRO A 13 7.26 5.75 1.94
N TYR A 14 6.37 6.56 1.35
CA TYR A 14 6.33 7.96 1.72
C TYR A 14 5.41 8.12 2.93
N LYS A 15 5.90 8.82 3.96
CA LYS A 15 5.12 9.17 5.14
C LYS A 15 4.21 10.33 4.80
N SER A 16 2.91 10.16 5.02
CA SER A 16 1.93 11.25 5.10
C SER A 16 1.52 11.41 6.56
N THR A 17 1.03 12.57 6.97
CA THR A 17 0.68 12.85 8.38
C THR A 17 -0.20 11.73 8.96
N GLY A 18 0.36 10.90 9.85
CA GLY A 18 -0.31 9.77 10.49
C GLY A 18 -0.45 8.48 9.68
N ASN A 19 0.10 8.39 8.46
CA ASN A 19 -0.05 7.25 7.56
C ASN A 19 1.21 6.89 6.78
N TYR A 20 1.38 5.62 6.43
CA TYR A 20 2.29 5.17 5.40
C TYR A 20 1.55 4.97 4.08
N CYS A 21 2.13 5.46 2.99
CA CYS A 21 1.62 5.24 1.67
C CYS A 21 2.60 4.38 0.86
N TYR A 22 2.08 3.29 0.28
CA TYR A 22 2.81 2.41 -0.60
C TYR A 22 2.13 2.39 -1.97
N LEU A 23 2.94 2.38 -3.02
CA LEU A 23 2.46 2.33 -4.38
C LEU A 23 2.86 0.97 -4.95
N HIS A 24 1.88 0.15 -5.29
CA HIS A 24 2.07 -1.23 -5.74
C HIS A 24 1.81 -1.37 -7.22
N LYS A 25 2.55 -2.27 -7.86
CA LYS A 25 2.33 -2.74 -9.22
C LYS A 25 1.73 -4.15 -9.19
N LYS A 26 0.99 -4.52 -10.23
CA LYS A 26 0.40 -5.86 -10.41
C LYS A 26 1.43 -6.98 -10.40
N ASN A 27 2.68 -6.68 -10.76
CA ASN A 27 3.79 -7.63 -10.72
C ASN A 27 4.36 -7.86 -9.31
N GLY A 28 3.73 -7.32 -8.26
CA GLY A 28 4.19 -7.43 -6.87
C GLY A 28 5.33 -6.46 -6.51
N GLY A 29 5.80 -5.67 -7.47
CA GLY A 29 6.78 -4.61 -7.23
C GLY A 29 6.17 -3.35 -6.63
N TYR A 30 7.04 -2.48 -6.14
CA TYR A 30 6.66 -1.15 -5.69
C TYR A 30 7.05 -0.09 -6.71
N SER A 31 6.33 1.03 -6.73
CA SER A 31 6.60 2.18 -7.60
C SER A 31 6.91 3.43 -6.78
N ALA A 32 7.92 4.20 -7.17
CA ALA A 32 8.11 5.53 -6.59
C ALA A 32 7.17 6.59 -7.20
N ASN A 33 6.58 6.29 -8.37
CA ASN A 33 5.69 7.18 -9.09
C ASN A 33 4.24 6.68 -9.00
N LYS A 34 3.32 7.56 -8.61
CA LYS A 34 1.88 7.31 -8.53
C LYS A 34 1.29 6.93 -9.89
N ASP A 35 1.73 7.57 -10.97
CA ASP A 35 1.20 7.33 -12.31
C ASP A 35 1.61 5.95 -12.86
N SER A 36 2.65 5.35 -12.28
CA SER A 36 3.12 4.00 -12.63
C SER A 36 2.63 2.92 -11.67
N ALA A 37 1.81 3.27 -10.69
CA ALA A 37 1.28 2.34 -9.71
C ALA A 37 -0.08 1.79 -10.16
N ASP A 38 -0.28 0.49 -10.00
CA ASP A 38 -1.57 -0.14 -10.22
C ASP A 38 -2.50 -0.01 -9.01
N TYR A 39 -1.93 0.12 -7.80
CA TYR A 39 -2.68 0.27 -6.55
C TYR A 39 -1.96 1.20 -5.59
N THR A 40 -2.73 1.87 -4.72
CA THR A 40 -2.18 2.66 -3.61
C THR A 40 -2.64 2.09 -2.29
N ASN A 41 -1.71 1.73 -1.43
CA ASN A 41 -1.97 1.23 -0.09
C ASN A 41 -1.72 2.35 0.92
N ILE A 42 -2.74 2.68 1.71
CA ILE A 42 -2.67 3.65 2.79
C ILE A 42 -2.82 2.89 4.10
N LEU A 43 -1.76 2.90 4.89
CA LEU A 43 -1.69 2.24 6.18
C LEU A 43 -1.69 3.29 7.29
N ARG A 44 -2.62 3.15 8.23
CA ARG A 44 -2.70 4.02 9.40
C ARG A 44 -1.66 3.64 10.46
N LEU A 45 -0.81 4.59 10.82
CA LEU A 45 0.24 4.37 11.82
C LEU A 45 -0.31 4.20 13.24
N ILE A 46 -1.44 4.85 13.52
CA ILE A 46 -2.11 4.78 14.81
C ILE A 46 -2.92 3.47 14.84
N PRO A 47 -2.57 2.51 15.69
CA PRO A 47 -3.34 1.28 15.81
C PRO A 47 -4.66 1.52 16.55
N ASN A 48 -5.59 0.58 16.40
CA ASN A 48 -6.82 0.55 17.20
C ASN A 48 -6.58 -0.09 18.59
N GLU A 49 -7.65 -0.25 19.37
CA GLU A 49 -7.62 -0.86 20.71
C GLU A 49 -7.06 -2.29 20.72
N ALA A 50 -7.25 -3.03 19.61
CA ALA A 50 -6.74 -4.38 19.42
C ALA A 50 -5.27 -4.42 18.93
N LYS A 51 -4.57 -3.27 18.88
CA LYS A 51 -3.18 -3.13 18.41
C LYS A 51 -2.97 -3.55 16.95
N VAL A 52 -4.00 -3.42 16.12
CA VAL A 52 -3.90 -3.62 14.67
C VAL A 52 -4.03 -2.28 13.94
N HIS A 53 -3.39 -2.20 12.79
CA HIS A 53 -3.34 -1.04 11.92
C HIS A 53 -4.36 -1.18 10.80
N GLU A 54 -5.01 -0.09 10.46
CA GLU A 54 -5.95 -0.04 9.34
C GLU A 54 -5.18 0.05 8.02
N LEU A 55 -5.50 -0.83 7.07
CA LEU A 55 -4.92 -0.84 5.73
C LEU A 55 -6.02 -0.70 4.68
N ASN A 56 -5.92 0.37 3.89
CA ASN A 56 -6.82 0.68 2.80
C ASN A 56 -6.07 0.59 1.48
N GLU A 57 -6.49 -0.30 0.58
CA GLU A 57 -5.96 -0.42 -0.78
C GLU A 57 -6.92 0.28 -1.74
N TYR A 58 -6.39 1.13 -2.62
CA TYR A 58 -7.14 1.90 -3.59
C TYR A 58 -6.72 1.55 -5.01
N TYR A 59 -7.69 1.53 -5.92
CA TYR A 59 -7.46 1.54 -7.36
C TYR A 59 -6.88 2.89 -7.82
N PRO A 60 -6.29 2.98 -9.03
CA PRO A 60 -5.74 4.24 -9.55
C PRO A 60 -6.81 5.32 -9.75
N ASN A 61 -8.06 4.91 -9.95
CA ASN A 61 -9.23 5.81 -10.05
C ASN A 61 -9.67 6.38 -8.68
N GLY A 62 -9.04 5.97 -7.58
CA GLY A 62 -9.38 6.41 -6.22
C GLY A 62 -10.47 5.59 -5.54
N ASN A 63 -11.05 4.58 -6.21
CA ASN A 63 -12.01 3.68 -5.59
C ASN A 63 -11.31 2.77 -4.58
N LEU A 64 -11.96 2.55 -3.44
CA LEU A 64 -11.50 1.57 -2.47
C LEU A 64 -11.54 0.18 -3.13
N LYS A 65 -10.45 -0.55 -3.04
CA LYS A 65 -10.29 -1.92 -3.53
C LYS A 65 -10.43 -2.90 -2.39
N ARG A 66 -9.76 -2.63 -1.27
CA ARG A 66 -9.82 -3.46 -0.07
C ARG A 66 -9.68 -2.62 1.17
N HIS A 67 -10.39 -3.03 2.21
CA HIS A 67 -10.25 -2.49 3.55
C HIS A 67 -10.06 -3.65 4.53
N GLY A 68 -9.09 -3.52 5.43
CA GLY A 68 -8.90 -4.50 6.48
C GLY A 68 -7.85 -4.07 7.49
N TRP A 69 -7.48 -5.02 8.34
CA TRP A 69 -6.60 -4.78 9.48
C TRP A 69 -5.33 -5.60 9.37
N VAL A 70 -4.19 -5.03 9.79
CA VAL A 70 -2.88 -5.68 9.76
C VAL A 70 -2.15 -5.50 11.09
N LYS A 71 -1.40 -6.49 11.54
CA LYS A 71 -0.63 -6.40 12.80
C LYS A 71 0.67 -5.61 12.71
N THR A 72 1.18 -5.38 11.51
CA THR A 72 2.49 -4.77 11.30
C THR A 72 2.41 -3.58 10.36
N THR A 73 3.37 -2.67 10.51
CA THR A 73 3.57 -1.54 9.60
C THR A 73 4.66 -1.79 8.56
N ASP A 74 5.26 -2.98 8.57
CA ASP A 74 6.26 -3.37 7.57
C ASP A 74 5.57 -3.73 6.25
N PRO A 75 5.82 -2.99 5.14
CA PRO A 75 5.24 -3.27 3.83
C PRO A 75 5.46 -4.70 3.33
N LYS A 76 6.59 -5.33 3.68
CA LYS A 76 6.93 -6.67 3.20
C LYS A 76 6.17 -7.77 3.95
N ARG A 77 5.49 -7.42 5.04
CA ARG A 77 4.81 -8.36 5.95
C ARG A 77 3.36 -7.95 6.21
N LEU A 78 2.76 -7.17 5.33
CA LEU A 78 1.35 -6.81 5.42
C LEU A 78 0.49 -8.04 5.10
N TYR A 79 0.03 -8.71 6.16
CA TYR A 79 -0.96 -9.77 6.07
C TYR A 79 -2.24 -9.27 6.74
N PHE A 80 -3.35 -9.33 6.01
CA PHE A 80 -4.66 -9.02 6.56
C PHE A 80 -5.05 -10.03 7.62
N GLU A 81 -5.56 -9.54 8.73
CA GLU A 81 -6.08 -10.35 9.82
C GLU A 81 -7.52 -9.96 10.12
N GLY A 82 -8.39 -10.97 10.20
CA GLY A 82 -9.80 -10.77 10.50
C GLY A 82 -10.64 -10.39 9.27
N PRO A 83 -11.72 -9.62 9.45
CA PRO A 83 -12.61 -9.26 8.36
C PRO A 83 -11.88 -8.41 7.32
N LEU A 84 -12.04 -8.81 6.06
CA LEU A 84 -11.47 -8.15 4.89
C LEU A 84 -12.62 -7.80 3.95
N ASP A 85 -12.87 -6.52 3.78
CA ASP A 85 -13.83 -6.02 2.81
C ASP A 85 -13.10 -5.86 1.47
N THR A 86 -13.64 -6.47 0.42
CA THR A 86 -13.10 -6.37 -0.94
C THR A 86 -14.16 -5.77 -1.84
N TYR A 87 -13.73 -4.81 -2.65
CA TYR A 87 -14.57 -4.07 -3.58
C TYR A 87 -13.99 -4.24 -4.98
N TYR A 88 -14.85 -4.51 -5.95
CA TYR A 88 -14.46 -4.62 -7.34
C TYR A 88 -14.49 -3.25 -8.02
N ASP A 89 -13.61 -3.06 -8.99
CA ASP A 89 -13.52 -1.89 -9.87
C ASP A 89 -14.89 -1.44 -10.41
N ASN A 90 -15.72 -2.42 -10.76
CA ASN A 90 -17.06 -2.25 -11.34
C ASN A 90 -18.15 -1.87 -10.32
N GLY A 91 -17.79 -1.61 -9.05
CA GLY A 91 -18.74 -1.26 -8.00
C GLY A 91 -19.54 -2.43 -7.42
N SER A 92 -19.23 -3.68 -7.81
CA SER A 92 -19.78 -4.85 -7.12
C SER A 92 -19.03 -5.05 -5.79
N SER A 93 -19.78 -5.28 -4.72
CA SER A 93 -19.31 -5.62 -3.36
C SER A 93 -19.71 -7.05 -3.03
#